data_AF-W1F6N3-F1
#
_entry.id   AF-W1F6N3-F1
#
_cell.length_a   1.000
_cell.length_b   1.000
_cell.length_c   1.000
_cell.angle_alpha   90.00
_cell.angle_beta   90.00
_cell.angle_gamma   90.00
#
_symmetry.space_group_name_H-M   'P 1'
#
loop_
_entity.id
_entity.type
_entity.pdbx_description
1 polymer ?
#
loop_
_entity_poly.entity_id
_entity_poly.type
_entity_poly.pdbx_seq_one_letter_code
_entity_poly.pdbx_strand_id
1 'polypeptide(L)'
;MKKAPNLKHQPRDKMTEVIIFAGSDAWAHAKQWQEQDGRLAGDNVPPVWLGEQQLAELDNLQIVPDGRYRVRLYQAGLLRPGLVNTIGQKLAAAGVRDADYYPEGMHSQKRENWREYLERERGELTEKKKGS
;
A
#
# COMPACT_ATOMS: atom_id res chain seq x y z
N MET A 1 -7.33 -10.13 -12.48
CA MET A 1 -6.80 -9.81 -11.14
C MET A 1 -7.92 -9.29 -10.25
N LYS A 2 -7.95 -9.72 -8.99
CA LYS A 2 -8.87 -9.16 -7.99
C LYS A 2 -8.36 -7.78 -7.55
N LYS A 3 -9.26 -6.91 -7.10
CA LYS A 3 -8.89 -5.59 -6.54
C LYS A 3 -9.02 -5.62 -5.04
N ALA A 4 -8.05 -5.01 -4.35
CA ALA A 4 -8.13 -4.81 -2.92
C ALA A 4 -9.39 -3.98 -2.56
N PRO A 5 -9.92 -4.16 -1.34
CA PRO A 5 -10.96 -3.32 -0.81
C PRO A 5 -10.63 -1.83 -0.98
N ASN A 6 -11.64 -1.03 -1.29
CA ASN A 6 -11.56 0.41 -1.52
C ASN A 6 -10.66 0.89 -2.66
N LEU A 7 -9.95 0.01 -3.37
CA LEU A 7 -9.11 0.41 -4.50
C LEU A 7 -9.91 1.11 -5.61
N LYS A 8 -11.14 0.68 -5.85
CA LYS A 8 -12.04 1.29 -6.85
C LYS A 8 -12.49 2.71 -6.50
N HIS A 9 -12.34 3.13 -5.24
CA HIS A 9 -12.71 4.46 -4.75
C HIS A 9 -11.55 5.45 -4.79
N GLN A 10 -10.33 4.98 -5.09
CA GLN A 10 -9.15 5.84 -5.19
C GLN A 10 -9.31 6.85 -6.35
N PRO A 11 -8.90 8.11 -6.16
CA PRO A 11 -8.95 9.13 -7.21
C PRO A 11 -8.19 8.70 -8.46
N ARG A 12 -8.67 9.13 -9.63
CA ARG A 12 -7.97 8.87 -10.91
C ARG A 12 -6.66 9.62 -11.06
N ASP A 13 -6.51 10.75 -10.37
CA ASP A 13 -5.30 11.54 -10.39
C ASP A 13 -4.12 10.74 -9.82
N LYS A 14 -3.03 10.63 -10.58
CA LYS A 14 -1.88 9.78 -10.22
C LYS A 14 -0.98 10.39 -9.14
N MET A 15 -1.08 11.70 -8.92
CA MET A 15 -0.27 12.43 -7.94
C MET A 15 -0.86 12.39 -6.53
N THR A 16 -2.16 12.17 -6.41
CA THR A 16 -2.84 11.98 -5.12
C THR A 16 -2.20 10.80 -4.37
N GLU A 17 -2.04 10.88 -3.06
CA GLU A 17 -1.48 9.75 -2.29
C GLU A 17 -2.51 8.60 -2.21
N VAL A 18 -2.07 7.34 -2.09
CA VAL A 18 -2.94 6.22 -1.71
C VAL A 18 -2.53 5.73 -0.33
N ILE A 19 -3.49 5.64 0.57
CA ILE A 19 -3.27 5.11 1.92
C ILE A 19 -3.70 3.65 1.96
N ILE A 20 -2.80 2.79 2.47
CA ILE A 20 -2.99 1.36 2.61
C ILE A 20 -2.77 0.97 4.07
N PHE A 21 -3.74 0.27 4.66
CA PHE A 21 -3.58 -0.42 5.94
C PHE A 21 -3.35 -1.91 5.72
N ALA A 22 -2.37 -2.52 6.40
CA ALA A 22 -2.09 -3.95 6.22
C ALA A 22 -1.79 -4.64 7.56
N GLY A 23 -2.44 -5.80 7.77
CA GLY A 23 -2.28 -6.62 8.98
C GLY A 23 -3.62 -7.10 9.55
N SER A 24 -3.59 -7.77 10.69
CA SER A 24 -4.78 -8.35 11.34
C SER A 24 -5.88 -7.32 11.60
N ASP A 25 -5.53 -6.07 11.88
CA ASP A 25 -6.46 -5.00 12.24
C ASP A 25 -6.67 -3.97 11.11
N ALA A 26 -6.30 -4.32 9.87
CA ALA A 26 -6.32 -3.40 8.73
C ALA A 26 -7.71 -2.79 8.48
N TRP A 27 -8.77 -3.59 8.59
CA TRP A 27 -10.15 -3.09 8.41
C TRP A 27 -10.55 -2.09 9.49
N ALA A 28 -10.20 -2.35 10.76
CA ALA A 28 -10.54 -1.47 11.88
C ALA A 28 -9.84 -0.11 11.74
N HIS A 29 -8.55 -0.10 11.38
CA HIS A 29 -7.80 1.13 11.14
C HIS A 29 -8.30 1.89 9.92
N ALA A 30 -8.62 1.20 8.83
CA ALA A 30 -9.20 1.83 7.64
C ALA A 30 -10.56 2.48 7.93
N LYS A 31 -11.39 1.82 8.74
CA LYS A 31 -12.66 2.36 9.20
C LYS A 31 -12.45 3.59 10.09
N GLN A 32 -11.52 3.52 11.05
CA GLN A 32 -11.18 4.66 11.89
C GLN A 32 -10.69 5.86 11.08
N TRP A 33 -9.80 5.64 10.11
CA TRP A 33 -9.32 6.70 9.21
C TRP A 33 -10.48 7.37 8.48
N GLN A 34 -11.40 6.58 7.93
CA GLN A 34 -12.54 7.10 7.19
C GLN A 34 -13.50 7.90 8.08
N GLU A 35 -13.70 7.48 9.34
CA GLU A 35 -14.66 8.10 10.25
C GLU A 35 -14.08 9.32 10.99
N GLN A 36 -12.76 9.36 11.23
CA GLN A 36 -12.11 10.34 12.10
C GLN A 36 -10.90 11.00 11.45
N ASP A 37 -9.76 10.30 11.38
CA ASP A 37 -8.45 10.89 11.05
C ASP A 37 -8.40 11.52 9.65
N GLY A 38 -8.92 10.83 8.64
CA GLY A 38 -9.00 11.32 7.27
C GLY A 38 -9.90 12.55 7.17
N ARG A 39 -11.05 12.54 7.84
CA ARG A 39 -11.97 13.68 7.84
C ARG A 39 -11.35 14.94 8.46
N LEU A 40 -10.57 14.78 9.53
CA LEU A 40 -9.81 15.88 10.15
C LEU A 40 -8.74 16.43 9.21
N ALA A 41 -8.13 15.57 8.38
CA ALA A 41 -7.17 15.95 7.34
C ALA A 41 -7.81 16.48 6.04
N GLY A 42 -9.15 16.47 5.94
CA GLY A 42 -9.89 16.82 4.72
C GLY A 42 -9.86 15.71 3.64
N ASP A 43 -9.35 14.53 3.96
CA ASP A 43 -9.35 13.36 3.10
C ASP A 43 -10.61 12.50 3.33
N ASN A 44 -11.47 12.44 2.31
CA ASN A 44 -12.69 11.63 2.34
C ASN A 44 -12.57 10.35 1.49
N VAL A 45 -11.38 10.04 0.98
CA VAL A 45 -11.14 8.83 0.20
C VAL A 45 -11.02 7.65 1.16
N PRO A 46 -11.85 6.59 1.01
CA PRO A 46 -11.72 5.43 1.87
C PRO A 46 -10.38 4.73 1.58
N PRO A 47 -9.55 4.47 2.60
CA PRO A 47 -8.22 3.89 2.40
C PRO A 47 -8.33 2.43 1.99
N VAL A 48 -7.34 1.95 1.24
CA VAL A 48 -7.21 0.53 0.91
C VAL A 48 -6.83 -0.23 2.17
N TRP A 49 -7.35 -1.44 2.34
CA TRP A 49 -6.97 -2.29 3.47
C TRP A 49 -6.72 -3.73 3.04
N LEU A 50 -5.73 -4.34 3.68
CA LEU A 50 -5.25 -5.69 3.43
C LEU A 50 -5.31 -6.48 4.74
N GLY A 51 -6.46 -7.11 5.01
CA GLY A 51 -6.63 -8.03 6.13
C GLY A 51 -6.07 -9.42 5.82
N GLU A 52 -6.24 -10.36 6.75
CA GLU A 52 -5.70 -11.73 6.60
C GLU A 52 -6.10 -12.40 5.28
N GLN A 53 -7.36 -12.23 4.86
CA GLN A 53 -7.86 -12.78 3.60
C GLN A 53 -7.15 -12.15 2.39
N GLN A 54 -7.02 -10.82 2.35
CA GLN A 54 -6.35 -10.12 1.23
C GLN A 54 -4.86 -10.43 1.19
N LEU A 55 -4.23 -10.54 2.36
CA LEU A 55 -2.82 -10.90 2.50
C LEU A 55 -2.55 -12.35 2.06
N ALA A 56 -3.49 -13.27 2.29
CA ALA A 56 -3.40 -14.64 1.79
C ALA A 56 -3.53 -14.74 0.26
N GLU A 57 -4.23 -13.79 -0.38
CA GLU A 57 -4.44 -13.73 -1.83
C GLU A 57 -3.55 -12.69 -2.53
N LEU A 58 -2.53 -12.15 -1.84
CA LEU A 58 -1.78 -10.95 -2.26
C LEU A 58 -1.16 -11.10 -3.66
N ASP A 59 -0.72 -12.30 -4.03
CA ASP A 59 -0.14 -12.61 -5.33
C ASP A 59 -1.09 -12.32 -6.52
N ASN A 60 -2.40 -12.44 -6.33
CA ASN A 60 -3.40 -12.16 -7.38
C ASN A 60 -4.25 -10.91 -7.08
N LEU A 61 -3.81 -10.11 -6.10
CA LEU A 61 -4.49 -8.90 -5.67
C LEU A 61 -3.78 -7.66 -6.22
N GLN A 62 -4.54 -6.77 -6.85
CA GLN A 62 -4.11 -5.41 -7.14
C GLN A 62 -4.36 -4.55 -5.88
N ILE A 63 -3.31 -3.93 -5.35
CA ILE A 63 -3.37 -3.15 -4.10
C ILE A 63 -3.27 -1.63 -4.32
N VAL A 64 -2.80 -1.20 -5.49
CA VAL A 64 -2.65 0.21 -5.88
C VAL A 64 -2.98 0.35 -7.37
N PRO A 65 -3.54 1.49 -7.83
CA PRO A 65 -3.73 1.72 -9.26
C PRO A 65 -2.38 1.85 -9.97
N ASP A 66 -2.30 1.38 -11.22
CA ASP A 66 -1.06 1.44 -11.99
C ASP A 66 -0.62 2.87 -12.28
N GLY A 67 0.69 3.11 -12.14
CA GLY A 67 1.33 4.40 -12.36
C GLY A 67 1.06 5.42 -11.26
N ARG A 68 0.61 5.01 -10.08
CA ARG A 68 0.47 5.90 -8.93
C ARG A 68 1.84 6.44 -8.50
N TYR A 69 1.93 7.72 -8.16
CA TYR A 69 3.22 8.29 -7.77
C TYR A 69 3.61 7.93 -6.34
N ARG A 70 2.68 8.13 -5.39
CA ARG A 70 2.95 8.02 -3.95
C ARG A 70 1.97 7.10 -3.22
N VAL A 71 2.51 6.30 -2.30
CA VAL A 71 1.74 5.42 -1.40
C VAL A 71 2.18 5.60 0.04
N ARG A 72 1.24 5.48 0.97
CA ARG A 72 1.51 5.36 2.39
C ARG A 72 1.02 4.01 2.90
N LEU A 73 1.90 3.22 3.49
CA LEU A 73 1.57 1.91 4.04
C LEU A 73 1.67 1.96 5.56
N TYR A 74 0.56 1.67 6.24
CA TYR A 74 0.50 1.55 7.69
C TYR A 74 0.35 0.09 8.09
N GLN A 75 1.23 -0.39 8.98
CA GLN A 75 1.00 -1.66 9.64
C GLN A 75 -0.15 -1.52 10.63
N ALA A 76 -1.13 -2.41 10.56
CA ALA A 76 -2.32 -2.43 11.38
C ALA A 76 -2.42 -3.80 12.09
N GLY A 77 -1.98 -3.85 13.34
CA GLY A 77 -1.87 -5.10 14.09
C GLY A 77 -0.69 -5.96 13.62
N LEU A 78 -0.89 -7.27 13.52
CA LEU A 78 0.16 -8.21 13.13
C LEU A 78 0.30 -8.28 11.61
N LEU A 79 1.51 -8.04 11.11
CA LEU A 79 1.88 -8.20 9.71
C LEU A 79 3.22 -8.95 9.62
N ARG A 80 3.25 -10.06 8.88
CA ARG A 80 4.47 -10.87 8.74
C ARG A 80 5.49 -10.12 7.88
N PRO A 81 6.79 -10.11 8.23
CA PRO A 81 7.82 -9.43 7.43
C PRO A 81 7.86 -9.85 5.95
N GLY A 82 7.62 -11.14 5.64
CA GLY A 82 7.55 -11.60 4.25
C GLY A 82 6.40 -10.97 3.44
N LEU A 83 5.28 -10.65 4.09
CA LEU A 83 4.16 -9.97 3.44
C LEU A 83 4.47 -8.49 3.20
N VAL A 84 5.22 -7.84 4.09
CA VAL A 84 5.69 -6.45 3.91
C VAL A 84 6.51 -6.34 2.64
N ASN A 85 7.50 -7.23 2.45
CA ASN A 85 8.30 -7.28 1.24
C ASN A 85 7.45 -7.53 -0.01
N THR A 86 6.48 -8.45 0.08
CA THR A 86 5.57 -8.74 -1.04
C THR A 86 4.71 -7.54 -1.42
N ILE A 87 4.21 -6.77 -0.43
CA ILE A 87 3.52 -5.50 -0.67
C ILE A 87 4.46 -4.52 -1.38
N GLY A 88 5.69 -4.37 -0.89
CA GLY A 88 6.71 -3.54 -1.50
C GLY A 88 6.95 -3.86 -2.98
N GLN A 89 7.12 -5.14 -3.30
CA GLN A 89 7.24 -5.64 -4.68
C GLN A 89 6.02 -5.30 -5.55
N LYS A 90 4.81 -5.43 -4.99
CA LYS A 90 3.58 -5.05 -5.70
C LYS A 90 3.53 -3.56 -6.00
N LEU A 91 3.95 -2.71 -5.07
CA LEU A 91 4.04 -1.26 -5.29
C LEU A 91 5.04 -0.94 -6.41
N ALA A 92 6.22 -1.58 -6.39
CA ALA A 92 7.24 -1.42 -7.42
C ALA A 92 6.70 -1.86 -8.81
N ALA A 93 6.08 -3.03 -8.88
CA ALA A 93 5.50 -3.57 -10.11
C ALA A 93 4.38 -2.69 -10.69
N ALA A 94 3.60 -2.03 -9.83
CA ALA A 94 2.58 -1.07 -10.24
C ALA A 94 3.16 0.30 -10.66
N GLY A 95 4.48 0.50 -10.56
CA GLY A 95 5.15 1.73 -10.97
C GLY A 95 5.15 2.84 -9.90
N VAL A 96 4.88 2.50 -8.64
CA VAL A 96 4.97 3.46 -7.52
C VAL A 96 6.40 3.95 -7.38
N ARG A 97 6.58 5.28 -7.30
CA ARG A 97 7.90 5.91 -7.24
C ARG A 97 8.32 6.27 -5.82
N ASP A 98 7.36 6.63 -4.97
CA ASP A 98 7.60 7.02 -3.60
C ASP A 98 6.65 6.27 -2.66
N ALA A 99 7.18 5.70 -1.59
CA ALA A 99 6.36 5.09 -0.57
C ALA A 99 6.95 5.30 0.81
N ASP A 100 6.09 5.60 1.78
CA ASP A 100 6.45 5.65 3.19
C ASP A 100 5.76 4.50 3.92
N TYR A 101 6.55 3.65 4.58
CA TYR A 101 6.05 2.54 5.40
C TYR A 101 6.14 2.86 6.89
N TYR A 102 5.07 2.61 7.62
CA TYR A 102 4.93 2.90 9.04
C TYR A 102 4.73 1.57 9.80
N PRO A 103 5.83 0.94 10.28
CA PRO A 103 5.77 -0.36 10.96
C PRO A 103 5.04 -0.31 12.31
N GLU A 104 4.98 0.87 12.92
CA GLU A 104 4.31 1.10 14.22
C GLU A 104 2.88 1.65 14.06
N GLY A 105 2.36 1.65 12.83
CA GLY A 105 1.00 2.09 12.53
C GLY A 105 0.82 3.60 12.40
N MET A 106 -0.44 4.04 12.24
CA MET A 106 -0.76 5.39 11.78
C MET A 106 -0.53 6.53 12.76
N HIS A 107 -0.45 6.21 14.05
CA HIS A 107 -0.19 7.19 15.11
C HIS A 107 1.31 7.37 15.39
N SER A 108 2.18 6.57 14.76
CA SER A 108 3.63 6.69 14.91
C SER A 108 4.21 7.65 13.87
N GLN A 109 5.25 8.38 14.29
CA GLN A 109 6.07 9.20 13.39
C GLN A 109 7.20 8.40 12.72
N LYS A 110 7.46 7.18 13.20
CA LYS A 110 8.51 6.33 12.67
C LYS A 110 8.09 5.76 11.33
N ARG A 111 8.77 6.21 10.28
CA ARG A 111 8.58 5.74 8.91
C ARG A 111 9.88 5.26 8.30
N GLU A 112 9.75 4.29 7.42
CA GLU A 112 10.78 3.82 6.52
C GLU A 112 10.46 4.36 5.13
N ASN A 113 11.39 5.11 4.55
CA ASN A 113 11.22 5.56 3.18
C ASN A 113 11.64 4.44 2.21
N TRP A 114 10.73 4.07 1.31
CA TRP A 114 10.92 2.98 0.38
C TRP A 114 11.28 3.44 -1.04
N ARG A 115 11.55 4.73 -1.28
CA ARG A 115 11.86 5.23 -2.62
C ARG A 115 12.98 4.44 -3.31
N GLU A 116 14.12 4.30 -2.64
CA GLU A 116 15.29 3.58 -3.16
C GLU A 116 15.02 2.07 -3.29
N TYR A 117 14.32 1.50 -2.32
CA TYR A 117 13.90 0.10 -2.35
C TYR A 117 13.02 -0.18 -3.58
N LEU A 118 11.99 0.64 -3.82
CA LEU A 118 11.11 0.48 -4.98
C LEU A 118 11.85 0.68 -6.30
N GLU A 119 12.82 1.59 -6.35
CA GLU A 119 13.65 1.78 -7.55
C GLU A 119 14.47 0.53 -7.88
N ARG A 120 15.11 -0.07 -6.88
CA ARG A 120 15.83 -1.33 -7.06
C ARG A 120 14.91 -2.45 -7.52
N GLU A 121 13.77 -2.66 -6.85
CA GLU A 121 12.83 -3.73 -7.22
C GLU A 121 12.31 -3.55 -8.66
N ARG A 122 12.04 -2.30 -9.10
CA ARG A 122 11.67 -2.02 -10.50
C ARG A 122 12.80 -2.37 -11.45
N GLY A 123 14.04 -2.01 -11.12
CA GLY A 123 15.22 -2.39 -11.91
C GLY A 123 15.32 -3.90 -12.11
N GLU A 124 15.22 -4.66 -11.02
CA GLU A 124 15.27 -6.13 -11.07
C GLU A 124 14.11 -6.74 -11.87
N LEU A 125 12.90 -6.17 -11.77
CA LEU A 125 11.75 -6.58 -12.58
C LEU A 125 11.97 -6.33 -14.07
N THR A 126 12.65 -5.23 -14.44
CA THR A 126 12.97 -4.94 -15.84
C THR A 126 14.04 -5.86 -16.41
N GLU A 127 15.05 -6.22 -15.62
CA GLU A 127 16.12 -7.12 -16.07
C GLU A 127 15.61 -8.56 -16.23
N LYS A 128 14.75 -9.04 -15.31
CA LYS A 128 14.08 -10.35 -15.46
C LYS A 128 13.25 -10.46 -16.74
N LYS A 129 12.59 -9.37 -17.16
CA LYS A 129 11.80 -9.33 -18.40
C LYS A 129 12.63 -9.31 -19.67
N LYS A 130 13.88 -8.82 -19.63
CA LYS A 130 14.78 -8.82 -20.80
C LYS A 130 15.47 -10.16 -21.03
N GLY A 131 15.57 -10.99 -20.00
CA GLY A 131 16.20 -12.31 -20.06
C GLY A 131 15.25 -13.49 -20.24
N SER A 132 13.94 -13.26 -20.44
CA SER A 132 12.92 -14.30 -20.70
C SER A 132 12.44 -14.28 -22.13
#